data_AF-A0A662BIR9-F1
#
_entry.id   AF-A0A662BIR9-F1
#
_cell.length_a   1.000
_cell.length_b   1.000
_cell.length_c   1.000
_cell.angle_alpha   90.00
_cell.angle_beta   90.00
_cell.angle_gamma   90.00
#
_symmetry.space_group_name_H-M   'P 1'
#
loop_
_entity.id
_entity.type
_entity.pdbx_description
1 polymer ?
#
loop_
_entity_poly.entity_id
_entity_poly.type
_entity_poly.pdbx_seq_one_letter_code
_entity_poly.pdbx_strand_id
1 'polypeptide(L)'
;QARFAFYSNSLASIGNSTSTSLGGLTFAIPELFVEARNIMGKDLSIWVGARLYRGPDVHIADHFFFNDHSGQGFGIEFKKTRLAAIFVASTDTTATVPPYFYLNIKTGTPSTAMRQRTVLLAEQDFKINENNSITALGEIHRMADADQEVEIDSIEQIVNFPSDHGWVLGARYQHNIKKLLPGSFNDFTLRYGRGIANGGDGGISKTWATYGAPDTISLNFKGAYSLALVNHMVLNFSDRYTLNGYVILTNSKGAADTNHRSKTYFGREVYNRKTDFTIGARNEFYINDYFHLLGEIHYSQRKDGEDPMASMLKFSIAPVYVPTGARDTWVRPHLRFVASLARYNDYAMESLYSPYLEFTGSRRWGYYFGVKAEWWVWN
;
A
#
# COMPACT_ATOMS: atom_id res chain seq x y z
N GLN A 1 5.30 22.23 5.92
CA GLN A 1 6.01 21.46 4.89
C GLN A 1 5.07 21.19 3.72
N ALA A 2 5.59 21.16 2.50
CA ALA A 2 4.83 20.78 1.31
C ALA A 2 5.67 19.84 0.44
N ARG A 3 5.01 18.87 -0.21
CA ARG A 3 5.62 17.98 -1.21
C ARG A 3 4.76 17.99 -2.45
N PHE A 4 5.41 18.10 -3.60
CA PHE A 4 4.80 18.07 -4.92
C PHE A 4 5.21 16.78 -5.63
N ALA A 5 4.29 16.20 -6.40
CA ALA A 5 4.53 15.02 -7.21
C ALA A 5 4.13 15.29 -8.67
N PHE A 6 4.96 14.79 -9.58
CA PHE A 6 4.77 14.86 -11.02
C PHE A 6 5.00 13.46 -11.59
N TYR A 7 4.03 12.92 -12.32
CA TYR A 7 4.14 11.59 -12.91
C TYR A 7 3.31 11.47 -14.20
N SER A 8 3.71 10.59 -15.10
CA SER A 8 2.96 10.31 -16.33
C SER A 8 1.93 9.21 -16.08
N ASN A 9 0.69 9.44 -16.51
CA ASN A 9 -0.38 8.44 -16.42
C ASN A 9 -0.18 7.28 -17.41
N SER A 10 0.60 7.49 -18.48
CA SER A 10 0.96 6.43 -19.44
C SER A 10 2.03 5.46 -18.93
N LEU A 11 2.71 5.81 -17.83
CA LEU A 11 3.89 5.10 -17.29
C LEU A 11 5.05 4.95 -18.30
N ALA A 12 4.97 5.56 -19.48
CA ALA A 12 5.93 5.37 -20.57
C ALA A 12 7.01 6.46 -20.60
N SER A 13 6.65 7.73 -20.34
CA SER A 13 7.58 8.86 -20.53
C SER A 13 7.34 9.99 -19.52
N ILE A 14 8.35 10.32 -18.71
CA ILE A 14 8.34 11.54 -17.86
C ILE A 14 8.79 12.77 -18.68
N GLY A 15 9.63 12.58 -19.70
CA GLY A 15 9.98 13.58 -20.72
C GLY A 15 9.13 13.43 -21.98
N ASN A 16 8.84 14.53 -22.68
CA ASN A 16 7.94 14.60 -23.86
C ASN A 16 6.44 14.31 -23.59
N SER A 17 6.00 14.38 -22.34
CA SER A 17 4.58 14.29 -21.96
C SER A 17 4.03 15.69 -21.68
N THR A 18 2.75 15.92 -21.98
CA THR A 18 2.08 17.22 -21.74
C THR A 18 0.84 17.02 -20.84
N SER A 19 0.30 18.10 -20.27
CA SER A 19 -0.96 18.05 -19.51
C SER A 19 -2.21 17.88 -20.40
N THR A 20 -2.07 18.01 -21.72
CA THR A 20 -3.18 17.96 -22.69
C THR A 20 -3.27 16.64 -23.45
N SER A 21 -2.24 15.79 -23.38
CA SER A 21 -2.22 14.48 -24.05
C SER A 21 -2.93 13.40 -23.23
N LEU A 22 -3.59 12.46 -23.92
CA LEU A 22 -4.09 11.23 -23.30
C LEU A 22 -2.91 10.45 -22.67
N GLY A 23 -3.02 10.11 -21.38
CA GLY A 23 -1.88 9.51 -20.63
C GLY A 23 -0.78 10.52 -20.26
N GLY A 24 -1.09 11.81 -20.31
CA GLY A 24 -0.19 12.94 -20.03
C GLY A 24 0.32 13.04 -18.58
N LEU A 25 0.77 14.23 -18.20
CA LEU A 25 1.35 14.48 -16.87
C LEU A 25 0.29 14.84 -15.84
N THR A 26 0.31 14.14 -14.70
CA THR A 26 -0.44 14.49 -13.49
C THR A 26 0.45 15.28 -12.54
N PHE A 27 -0.10 16.37 -12.01
CA PHE A 27 0.44 17.12 -10.88
C PHE A 27 -0.39 16.82 -9.63
N ALA A 28 0.28 16.48 -8.53
CA ALA A 28 -0.37 16.22 -7.25
C ALA A 28 0.38 16.89 -6.09
N ILE A 29 -0.37 17.21 -5.03
CA ILE A 29 0.16 17.75 -3.77
C ILE A 29 -0.11 16.72 -2.67
N PRO A 30 0.70 15.65 -2.55
CA PRO A 30 0.49 14.60 -1.56
C PRO A 30 0.74 15.06 -0.12
N GLU A 31 1.50 16.14 0.11
CA GLU A 31 1.71 16.71 1.44
C GLU A 31 1.55 18.23 1.43
N LEU A 32 0.75 18.72 2.36
CA LEU A 32 0.64 20.11 2.74
C LEU A 32 0.17 20.18 4.19
N PHE A 33 1.12 20.35 5.11
CA PHE A 33 0.84 20.35 6.55
C PHE A 33 1.73 21.32 7.32
N VAL A 34 1.29 21.68 8.52
CA VAL A 34 2.08 22.40 9.52
C VAL A 34 2.36 21.47 10.68
N GLU A 35 3.57 21.54 11.24
CA GLU A 35 3.97 20.79 12.42
C GLU A 35 4.75 21.70 13.37
N ALA A 36 4.36 21.70 14.63
CA ALA A 36 5.13 22.29 15.72
C ALA A 36 5.81 21.15 16.48
N ARG A 37 7.15 21.23 16.63
CA ARG A 37 7.97 20.24 17.33
C ARG A 37 8.57 20.83 18.60
N ASN A 38 8.99 19.95 19.52
CA ASN A 38 9.66 20.32 20.76
C ASN A 38 8.87 21.31 21.63
N ILE A 39 7.53 21.15 21.66
CA ILE A 39 6.63 22.09 22.31
C ILE A 39 6.97 22.19 23.81
N MET A 40 7.26 23.41 24.27
CA MET A 40 7.71 23.69 25.65
C MET A 40 8.98 22.91 26.06
N GLY A 41 9.87 22.61 25.11
CA GLY A 41 11.11 21.85 25.37
C GLY A 41 10.90 20.36 25.65
N LYS A 42 9.69 19.84 25.45
CA LYS A 42 9.36 18.42 25.58
C LYS A 42 9.41 17.76 24.22
N ASP A 43 9.66 16.46 24.18
CA ASP A 43 9.53 15.60 22.99
C ASP A 43 8.05 15.40 22.62
N LEU A 44 7.41 16.51 22.25
CA LEU A 44 6.01 16.66 21.89
C LEU A 44 5.94 17.40 20.55
N SER A 45 5.28 16.76 19.59
CA SER A 45 5.01 17.34 18.27
C SER A 45 3.53 17.26 17.94
N ILE A 46 3.00 18.31 17.31
CA ILE A 46 1.61 18.37 16.86
C ILE A 46 1.61 18.78 15.39
N TRP A 47 0.85 18.08 14.56
CA TRP A 47 0.72 18.39 13.14
C TRP A 47 -0.74 18.45 12.68
N VAL A 48 -1.02 19.27 11.67
CA VAL A 48 -2.32 19.41 11.00
C VAL A 48 -2.12 19.60 9.50
N GLY A 49 -2.87 18.87 8.68
CA GLY A 49 -2.85 18.99 7.23
C GLY A 49 -2.88 17.64 6.50
N ALA A 50 -2.53 17.65 5.21
CA ALA A 50 -2.28 16.44 4.43
C ALA A 50 -0.83 16.01 4.61
N ARG A 51 -0.59 14.79 5.11
CA ARG A 51 0.74 14.27 5.42
C ARG A 51 0.91 12.86 4.84
N LEU A 52 2.09 12.55 4.30
CA LEU A 52 2.50 11.17 4.02
C LEU A 52 2.90 10.52 5.34
N TYR A 53 1.90 10.22 6.15
CA TYR A 53 2.06 9.68 7.49
C TYR A 53 2.18 8.16 7.44
N ARG A 54 3.37 7.69 7.04
CA ARG A 54 3.63 6.28 6.81
C ARG A 54 5.01 5.84 7.25
N GLY A 55 5.13 4.58 7.65
CA GLY A 55 6.40 3.96 8.01
C GLY A 55 7.16 3.37 6.82
N PRO A 56 8.05 2.39 7.06
CA PRO A 56 8.94 1.84 6.06
C PRO A 56 8.22 0.98 5.01
N ASP A 57 8.91 0.75 3.91
CA ASP A 57 8.49 -0.09 2.80
C ASP A 57 9.53 -1.18 2.50
N VAL A 58 9.07 -2.23 1.81
CA VAL A 58 9.97 -3.18 1.15
C VAL A 58 10.45 -2.52 -0.14
N HIS A 59 11.57 -1.80 -0.08
CA HIS A 59 12.10 -1.00 -1.19
C HIS A 59 12.22 -1.75 -2.52
N ILE A 60 12.65 -3.01 -2.49
CA ILE A 60 12.84 -3.80 -3.72
C ILE A 60 11.52 -4.30 -4.34
N ALA A 61 10.41 -4.14 -3.62
CA ALA A 61 9.06 -4.47 -4.07
C ALA A 61 8.14 -3.23 -4.17
N ASP A 62 8.63 -2.03 -3.81
CA ASP A 62 7.88 -0.77 -3.73
C ASP A 62 6.57 -0.93 -2.91
N HIS A 63 6.72 -1.46 -1.69
CA HIS A 63 5.60 -1.96 -0.91
C HIS A 63 5.60 -1.47 0.54
N PHE A 64 4.78 -0.47 0.84
CA PHE A 64 4.49 -0.06 2.22
C PHE A 64 3.62 -1.11 2.92
N PHE A 65 4.11 -1.68 4.02
CA PHE A 65 3.51 -2.90 4.58
C PHE A 65 2.79 -2.74 5.92
N PHE A 66 3.17 -1.78 6.76
CA PHE A 66 2.69 -1.76 8.16
C PHE A 66 1.68 -0.66 8.48
N ASN A 67 2.08 0.60 8.41
CA ASN A 67 1.33 1.73 8.96
C ASN A 67 1.27 2.90 7.96
N ASP A 68 0.55 2.74 6.83
CA ASP A 68 0.30 3.86 5.90
C ASP A 68 -1.01 4.57 6.27
N HIS A 69 -0.86 5.64 7.04
CA HIS A 69 -1.94 6.52 7.48
C HIS A 69 -1.97 7.83 6.68
N SER A 70 -1.36 7.85 5.49
CA SER A 70 -1.26 9.06 4.69
C SER A 70 -2.64 9.60 4.31
N GLY A 71 -2.86 10.88 4.59
CA GLY A 71 -4.15 11.52 4.38
C GLY A 71 -4.25 12.89 5.04
N GLN A 72 -5.43 13.49 4.94
CA GLN A 72 -5.78 14.74 5.60
C GLN A 72 -6.15 14.46 7.06
N GLY A 73 -5.56 15.18 8.00
CA GLY A 73 -5.84 14.94 9.41
C GLY A 73 -5.05 15.83 10.36
N PHE A 74 -4.92 15.34 11.58
CA PHE A 74 -4.02 15.89 12.57
C PHE A 74 -3.45 14.77 13.44
N GLY A 75 -2.33 15.04 14.11
CA GLY A 75 -1.76 14.09 15.06
C GLY A 75 -0.90 14.73 16.12
N ILE A 76 -0.69 13.98 17.18
CA ILE A 76 0.10 14.31 18.36
C ILE A 76 1.09 13.18 18.56
N GLU A 77 2.37 13.53 18.63
CA GLU A 77 3.46 12.59 18.85
C GLU A 77 4.14 12.97 20.15
N PHE A 78 4.23 12.03 21.09
CA PHE A 78 4.90 12.23 22.37
C PHE A 78 5.84 11.06 22.65
N LYS A 79 7.14 11.34 22.63
CA LYS A 79 8.18 10.31 22.79
C LYS A 79 8.02 9.18 21.77
N LYS A 80 7.57 8.02 22.25
CA LYS A 80 7.40 6.77 21.48
C LYS A 80 5.94 6.48 21.13
N THR A 81 5.05 7.41 21.45
CA THR A 81 3.62 7.31 21.20
C THR A 81 3.24 8.23 20.05
N ARG A 82 2.46 7.72 19.11
CA ARG A 82 1.89 8.50 18.01
C ARG A 82 0.38 8.32 18.04
N LEU A 83 -0.36 9.43 18.12
CA LEU A 83 -1.81 9.47 18.07
C LEU A 83 -2.22 10.33 16.88
N ALA A 84 -3.15 9.87 16.05
CA ALA A 84 -3.65 10.69 14.94
C ALA A 84 -5.12 10.42 14.63
N ALA A 85 -5.74 11.42 14.01
CA ALA A 85 -7.05 11.32 13.39
C ALA A 85 -6.92 11.66 11.90
N ILE A 86 -7.29 10.71 11.04
CA ILE A 86 -7.29 10.88 9.58
C ILE A 86 -8.74 10.91 9.08
N PHE A 87 -9.04 11.86 8.22
CA PHE A 87 -10.36 12.08 7.64
C PHE A 87 -10.32 11.67 6.17
N VAL A 88 -10.99 10.56 5.87
CA VAL A 88 -11.04 9.98 4.52
C VAL A 88 -12.40 10.27 3.91
N ALA A 89 -12.39 10.90 2.74
CA ALA A 89 -13.55 11.13 1.90
C ALA A 89 -13.13 11.02 0.43
N SER A 90 -14.04 10.55 -0.42
CA SER A 90 -13.82 10.46 -1.87
C SER A 90 -15.07 10.92 -2.61
N THR A 91 -14.86 11.69 -3.67
CA THR A 91 -15.92 12.08 -4.63
C THR A 91 -16.02 11.12 -5.80
N ASP A 92 -15.11 10.15 -5.89
CA ASP A 92 -15.13 9.15 -6.95
C ASP A 92 -16.28 8.17 -6.71
N THR A 93 -17.34 8.34 -7.49
CA THR A 93 -18.53 7.49 -7.43
C THR A 93 -18.32 6.10 -8.02
N THR A 94 -17.20 5.89 -8.72
CA THR A 94 -16.85 4.63 -9.38
C THR A 94 -16.00 3.74 -8.49
N ALA A 95 -15.32 4.30 -7.49
CA ALA A 95 -14.29 3.58 -6.73
C ALA A 95 -14.27 3.97 -5.25
N THR A 96 -15.03 3.25 -4.43
CA THR A 96 -14.59 2.67 -3.14
C THR A 96 -15.79 2.02 -2.47
N VAL A 97 -15.58 0.79 -2.00
CA VAL A 97 -16.37 0.25 -0.90
C VAL A 97 -15.65 0.67 0.38
N PRO A 98 -16.34 1.04 1.48
CA PRO A 98 -17.73 1.50 1.51
C PRO A 98 -17.90 2.84 0.76
N PRO A 99 -19.13 3.19 0.35
CA PRO A 99 -19.41 4.39 -0.43
C PRO A 99 -19.27 5.66 0.43
N TYR A 100 -18.46 6.59 -0.05
CA TYR A 100 -18.25 7.90 0.58
C TYR A 100 -19.27 8.96 0.13
N PHE A 101 -20.27 8.59 -0.66
CA PHE A 101 -21.32 9.48 -1.14
C PHE A 101 -22.71 8.83 -1.00
N TYR A 102 -23.74 9.68 -0.92
CA TYR A 102 -25.15 9.28 -0.90
C TYR A 102 -26.01 10.33 -1.59
N LEU A 103 -27.26 9.99 -1.95
CA LEU A 103 -28.23 10.91 -2.53
C LEU A 103 -29.03 11.59 -1.42
N ASN A 104 -28.85 12.90 -1.27
CA ASN A 104 -29.59 13.75 -0.35
C ASN A 104 -30.74 14.45 -1.09
N ILE A 105 -31.98 14.22 -0.63
CA ILE A 105 -33.20 14.80 -1.21
C ILE A 105 -33.84 15.75 -0.19
N LYS A 106 -33.10 16.75 0.28
CA LYS A 106 -33.60 17.74 1.26
C LYS A 106 -34.61 18.74 0.67
N THR A 107 -34.60 18.96 -0.64
CA THR A 107 -35.39 20.00 -1.34
C THR A 107 -36.24 19.47 -2.49
N GLY A 108 -36.48 18.15 -2.56
CA GLY A 108 -37.18 17.50 -3.66
C GLY A 108 -36.35 17.31 -4.94
N THR A 109 -35.11 17.81 -4.98
CA THR A 109 -34.12 17.52 -6.03
C THR A 109 -32.99 16.67 -5.43
N PRO A 110 -32.68 15.48 -5.99
CA PRO A 110 -31.55 14.69 -5.54
C PRO A 110 -30.21 15.42 -5.72
N SER A 111 -29.44 15.53 -4.65
CA SER A 111 -28.09 16.11 -4.64
C SER A 111 -27.11 15.14 -4.00
N THR A 112 -25.91 14.98 -4.54
CA THR A 112 -24.89 14.12 -3.95
C THR A 112 -24.28 14.77 -2.72
N ALA A 113 -24.30 14.07 -1.58
CA ALA A 113 -23.64 14.49 -0.35
C ALA A 113 -22.52 13.50 0.03
N MET A 114 -21.48 13.99 0.70
CA MET A 114 -20.31 13.19 1.09
C MET A 114 -20.41 12.72 2.55
N ARG A 115 -20.02 11.47 2.80
CA ARG A 115 -19.78 10.90 4.13
C ARG A 115 -18.29 10.83 4.38
N GLN A 116 -17.88 11.31 5.55
CA GLN A 116 -16.49 11.23 5.98
C GLN A 116 -16.29 9.99 6.85
N ARG A 117 -15.24 9.23 6.56
CA ARG A 117 -14.71 8.22 7.47
C ARG A 117 -13.67 8.85 8.37
N THR A 118 -13.81 8.64 9.66
CA THR A 118 -12.81 9.03 10.65
C THR A 118 -12.00 7.80 11.04
N VAL A 119 -10.68 7.91 10.92
CA VAL A 119 -9.70 6.91 11.37
C VAL A 119 -8.98 7.48 12.57
N LEU A 120 -9.19 6.90 13.75
CA LEU A 120 -8.42 7.20 14.94
C LEU A 120 -7.35 6.12 15.08
N LEU A 121 -6.09 6.51 15.25
CA LEU A 121 -4.99 5.56 15.36
C LEU A 121 -4.08 5.88 16.54
N ALA A 122 -3.50 4.83 17.09
CA ALA A 122 -2.47 4.87 18.12
C ALA A 122 -1.35 3.90 17.77
N GLU A 123 -0.11 4.38 17.80
CA GLU A 123 1.07 3.54 17.75
C GLU A 123 1.95 3.76 18.98
N GLN A 124 2.64 2.69 19.38
CA GLN A 124 3.59 2.73 20.49
C GLN A 124 4.83 1.89 20.18
N ASP A 125 6.01 2.51 20.29
CA ASP A 125 7.28 1.77 20.21
C ASP A 125 7.74 1.30 21.59
N PHE A 126 8.10 0.02 21.67
CA PHE A 126 8.68 -0.65 22.82
C PHE A 126 10.10 -1.08 22.47
N LYS A 127 11.08 -0.62 23.26
CA LYS A 127 12.46 -1.10 23.15
C LYS A 127 12.61 -2.29 24.10
N ILE A 128 12.82 -3.49 23.55
CA ILE A 128 13.01 -4.71 24.35
C ILE A 128 14.45 -4.74 24.87
N ASN A 129 15.41 -4.50 23.96
CA ASN A 129 16.83 -4.38 24.28
C ASN A 129 17.53 -3.56 23.17
N GLU A 130 18.86 -3.62 23.09
CA GLU A 130 19.63 -2.86 22.10
C GLU A 130 19.40 -3.28 20.64
N ASN A 131 18.97 -4.52 20.42
CA ASN A 131 18.84 -5.09 19.08
C ASN A 131 17.39 -5.29 18.67
N ASN A 132 16.44 -5.18 19.61
CA ASN A 132 15.07 -5.61 19.42
C ASN A 132 14.09 -4.54 19.83
N SER A 133 13.13 -4.25 18.96
CA SER A 133 12.01 -3.36 19.24
C SER A 133 10.71 -3.92 18.68
N ILE A 134 9.61 -3.55 19.32
CA ILE A 134 8.25 -3.81 18.83
C ILE A 134 7.54 -2.48 18.65
N THR A 135 6.86 -2.28 17.53
CA THR A 135 5.86 -1.23 17.35
C THR A 135 4.48 -1.88 17.38
N ALA A 136 3.64 -1.46 18.34
CA ALA A 136 2.22 -1.82 18.35
C ALA A 136 1.40 -0.77 17.61
N LEU A 137 0.37 -1.22 16.89
CA LEU A 137 -0.58 -0.38 16.14
C LEU A 137 -2.00 -0.76 16.53
N GLY A 138 -2.83 0.24 16.79
CA GLY A 138 -4.27 0.12 16.93
C GLY A 138 -4.97 1.20 16.12
N GLU A 139 -6.05 0.84 15.43
CA GLU A 139 -6.90 1.80 14.71
C GLU A 139 -8.38 1.51 14.95
N ILE A 140 -9.18 2.57 14.99
CA ILE A 140 -10.64 2.53 14.99
C ILE A 140 -11.13 3.37 13.83
N HIS A 141 -12.00 2.78 13.02
CA HIS A 141 -12.58 3.41 11.85
C HIS A 141 -14.08 3.53 12.08
N ARG A 142 -14.62 4.72 11.80
CA ARG A 142 -16.06 4.97 11.87
C ARG A 142 -16.51 5.79 10.68
N MET A 143 -17.61 5.36 10.07
CA MET A 143 -18.34 6.12 9.06
C MET A 143 -19.77 6.27 9.58
N ALA A 144 -20.21 7.52 9.81
CA ALA A 144 -21.57 7.80 10.27
C ALA A 144 -22.59 7.59 9.14
N ASP A 145 -23.83 7.28 9.50
CA ASP A 145 -24.99 7.40 8.63
C ASP A 145 -25.25 8.87 8.25
N ALA A 146 -26.09 9.10 7.24
CA ALA A 146 -26.74 10.39 7.11
C ALA A 146 -27.99 10.39 8.01
N ASP A 147 -28.22 11.44 8.79
CA ASP A 147 -29.35 11.54 9.74
C ASP A 147 -30.74 11.66 9.07
N GLN A 148 -31.07 10.82 8.09
CA GLN A 148 -32.40 10.80 7.44
C GLN A 148 -33.03 9.42 7.50
N GLU A 149 -34.19 9.35 8.15
CA GLU A 149 -35.18 8.29 7.93
C GLU A 149 -35.78 8.52 6.54
N VAL A 150 -35.41 7.68 5.58
CA VAL A 150 -36.10 7.61 4.29
C VAL A 150 -36.52 6.16 4.12
N GLU A 151 -37.79 5.91 3.81
CA GLU A 151 -38.27 4.59 3.42
C GLU A 151 -37.44 4.09 2.24
N ILE A 152 -36.73 2.97 2.43
CA ILE A 152 -35.97 2.31 1.38
C ILE A 152 -36.97 1.49 0.56
N ASP A 153 -37.70 2.16 -0.33
CA ASP A 153 -38.73 1.51 -1.16
C ASP A 153 -38.15 0.60 -2.25
N SER A 154 -36.86 0.71 -2.56
CA SER A 154 -36.16 -0.22 -3.45
C SER A 154 -34.63 -0.17 -3.28
N ILE A 155 -33.97 -1.30 -3.53
CA ILE A 155 -32.49 -1.41 -3.57
C ILE A 155 -31.90 -0.59 -4.75
N GLU A 156 -32.72 -0.21 -5.73
CA GLU A 156 -32.28 0.55 -6.92
C GLU A 156 -31.99 2.04 -6.62
N GLN A 157 -32.51 2.61 -5.53
CA GLN A 157 -32.22 3.98 -5.11
C GLN A 157 -31.80 4.04 -3.64
N ILE A 158 -30.55 3.64 -3.35
CA ILE A 158 -29.99 3.80 -2.00
C ILE A 158 -29.75 5.30 -1.74
N VAL A 159 -30.68 5.92 -1.02
CA VAL A 159 -30.62 7.32 -0.60
C VAL A 159 -29.78 7.53 0.68
N ASN A 160 -29.55 6.47 1.45
CA ASN A 160 -28.75 6.53 2.68
C ASN A 160 -28.13 5.16 3.01
N PHE A 161 -26.99 5.16 3.69
CA PHE A 161 -26.30 3.97 4.14
C PHE A 161 -26.20 3.97 5.67
N PRO A 162 -26.39 2.83 6.35
CA PRO A 162 -26.16 2.73 7.78
C PRO A 162 -24.74 3.13 8.17
N SER A 163 -24.56 3.46 9.45
CA SER A 163 -23.23 3.63 10.01
C SER A 163 -22.44 2.31 9.94
N ASP A 164 -21.12 2.42 9.72
CA ASP A 164 -20.24 1.27 9.66
C ASP A 164 -18.94 1.55 10.43
N HIS A 165 -18.30 0.48 10.89
CA HIS A 165 -17.14 0.57 11.76
C HIS A 165 -16.16 -0.56 11.49
N GLY A 166 -14.93 -0.34 11.90
CA GLY A 166 -13.86 -1.30 11.74
C GLY A 166 -12.73 -1.00 12.70
N TRP A 167 -11.84 -1.96 12.86
CA TRP A 167 -10.67 -1.80 13.70
C TRP A 167 -9.49 -2.54 13.11
N VAL A 168 -8.30 -2.12 13.52
CA VAL A 168 -7.03 -2.74 13.13
C VAL A 168 -6.21 -2.97 14.37
N LEU A 169 -5.56 -4.14 14.43
CA LEU A 169 -4.48 -4.41 15.35
C LEU A 169 -3.25 -4.82 14.55
N GLY A 170 -2.09 -4.30 14.92
CA GLY A 170 -0.83 -4.63 14.27
C GLY A 170 0.33 -4.68 15.25
N ALA A 171 1.33 -5.50 14.91
CA ALA A 171 2.61 -5.54 15.57
C ALA A 171 3.72 -5.64 14.53
N ARG A 172 4.78 -4.85 14.72
CA ARG A 172 6.01 -4.89 13.94
C ARG A 172 7.16 -5.19 14.88
N TYR A 173 7.90 -6.26 14.62
CA TYR A 173 9.09 -6.66 15.35
C TYR A 173 10.32 -6.41 14.48
N GLN A 174 11.20 -5.53 14.96
CA GLN A 174 12.45 -5.19 14.29
C GLN A 174 13.62 -5.79 15.08
N HIS A 175 14.50 -6.49 14.36
CA HIS A 175 15.72 -7.10 14.86
C HIS A 175 16.94 -6.57 14.10
N ASN A 176 17.81 -5.83 14.79
CA ASN A 176 19.09 -5.38 14.24
C ASN A 176 20.15 -6.48 14.39
N ILE A 177 20.73 -6.92 13.27
CA ILE A 177 21.66 -8.05 13.21
C ILE A 177 23.10 -7.54 13.35
N LYS A 178 23.54 -7.34 14.60
CA LYS A 178 24.89 -6.83 14.91
C LYS A 178 26.06 -7.76 14.55
N LYS A 179 25.79 -9.04 14.25
CA LYS A 179 26.83 -10.01 13.83
C LYS A 179 27.29 -9.80 12.37
N LEU A 180 26.53 -9.05 11.59
CA LEU A 180 26.84 -8.67 10.21
C LEU A 180 27.25 -7.19 10.17
N LEU A 181 27.62 -6.69 8.99
CA LEU A 181 27.99 -5.29 8.84
C LEU A 181 26.81 -4.35 9.18
N PRO A 182 27.10 -3.09 9.59
CA PRO A 182 26.09 -2.10 9.93
C PRO A 182 24.99 -1.98 8.88
N GLY A 183 23.77 -1.67 9.32
CA GLY A 183 22.58 -1.61 8.46
C GLY A 183 21.90 -2.96 8.23
N SER A 184 22.41 -4.06 8.78
CA SER A 184 21.76 -5.37 8.70
C SER A 184 20.57 -5.50 9.68
N PHE A 185 19.42 -5.91 9.19
CA PHE A 185 18.21 -6.08 10.00
C PHE A 185 17.26 -7.16 9.44
N ASN A 186 16.33 -7.60 10.29
CA ASN A 186 15.10 -8.28 9.91
C ASN A 186 13.91 -7.53 10.53
N ASP A 187 12.85 -7.38 9.76
CA ASP A 187 11.65 -6.67 10.15
C ASP A 187 10.44 -7.54 9.82
N PHE A 188 9.70 -7.94 10.85
CA PHE A 188 8.54 -8.81 10.72
C PHE A 188 7.29 -8.07 11.17
N THR A 189 6.24 -8.10 10.37
CA THR A 189 4.97 -7.45 10.68
C THR A 189 3.79 -8.39 10.53
N LEU A 190 2.84 -8.19 11.42
CA LEU A 190 1.52 -8.78 11.41
C LEU A 190 0.51 -7.65 11.57
N ARG A 191 -0.47 -7.57 10.67
CA ARG A 191 -1.62 -6.67 10.77
C ARG A 191 -2.91 -7.44 10.49
N TYR A 192 -3.92 -7.21 11.32
CA TYR A 192 -5.26 -7.75 11.14
C TYR A 192 -6.29 -6.63 11.25
N GLY A 193 -7.05 -6.44 10.17
CA GLY A 193 -8.14 -5.47 10.08
C GLY A 193 -9.50 -6.15 9.96
N ARG A 194 -10.54 -5.55 10.55
CA ARG A 194 -11.95 -6.00 10.44
C ARG A 194 -12.90 -4.88 10.08
N GLY A 195 -14.08 -5.26 9.57
CA GLY A 195 -15.11 -4.30 9.21
C GLY A 195 -14.69 -3.48 8.00
N ILE A 196 -15.07 -2.20 7.98
CA ILE A 196 -14.56 -1.28 6.97
C ILE A 196 -13.03 -1.14 7.02
N ALA A 197 -12.36 -1.49 8.12
CA ALA A 197 -10.91 -1.38 8.27
C ALA A 197 -10.12 -2.59 7.72
N ASN A 198 -10.74 -3.42 6.89
CA ASN A 198 -10.11 -4.61 6.30
C ASN A 198 -9.18 -4.32 5.09
N GLY A 199 -8.68 -3.08 4.93
CA GLY A 199 -7.75 -2.78 3.86
C GLY A 199 -6.45 -3.59 3.96
N GLY A 200 -6.11 -4.32 2.90
CA GLY A 200 -4.96 -5.22 2.89
C GLY A 200 -4.77 -6.07 1.63
N ASP A 201 -5.69 -6.05 0.66
CA ASP A 201 -5.52 -6.71 -0.65
C ASP A 201 -4.22 -6.25 -1.32
N GLY A 202 -3.43 -7.20 -1.86
CA GLY A 202 -2.13 -6.91 -2.46
C GLY A 202 -1.08 -6.38 -1.47
N GLY A 203 -1.36 -6.48 -0.16
CA GLY A 203 -0.52 -6.02 0.95
C GLY A 203 -0.62 -4.52 1.25
N ILE A 204 -1.56 -3.81 0.62
CA ILE A 204 -1.77 -2.37 0.82
C ILE A 204 -1.89 -2.06 2.32
N SER A 205 -1.13 -1.09 2.81
CA SER A 205 -1.11 -0.68 4.22
C SER A 205 -2.09 0.42 4.59
N LYS A 206 -2.80 0.97 3.61
CA LYS A 206 -3.95 1.86 3.81
C LYS A 206 -5.16 1.03 4.23
N THR A 207 -5.34 0.86 5.52
CA THR A 207 -6.42 0.06 6.13
C THR A 207 -7.82 0.59 5.83
N TRP A 208 -7.94 1.86 5.42
CA TRP A 208 -9.18 2.46 4.96
C TRP A 208 -9.53 2.15 3.51
N ALA A 209 -8.65 1.51 2.74
CA ALA A 209 -8.96 0.97 1.41
C ALA A 209 -9.68 -0.38 1.57
N THR A 210 -10.95 -0.34 2.00
CA THR A 210 -11.76 -1.52 2.31
C THR A 210 -11.82 -2.48 1.13
N TYR A 211 -11.74 -3.77 1.43
CA TYR A 211 -11.70 -4.83 0.44
C TYR A 211 -13.01 -5.62 0.39
N GLY A 212 -13.37 -6.07 -0.83
CA GLY A 212 -14.43 -7.04 -1.08
C GLY A 212 -15.85 -6.45 -1.10
N ALA A 213 -16.84 -7.32 -1.27
CA ALA A 213 -18.24 -6.90 -1.30
C ALA A 213 -18.81 -6.73 0.12
N PRO A 214 -19.78 -5.82 0.32
CA PRO A 214 -20.51 -5.71 1.58
C PRO A 214 -21.45 -6.91 1.78
N ASP A 215 -21.99 -7.03 2.99
CA ASP A 215 -23.26 -7.73 3.20
C ASP A 215 -24.38 -6.85 2.65
N THR A 216 -25.03 -7.27 1.57
CA THR A 216 -26.10 -6.50 0.91
C THR A 216 -27.43 -6.53 1.65
N ILE A 217 -27.61 -7.45 2.61
CA ILE A 217 -28.80 -7.52 3.45
C ILE A 217 -28.63 -6.59 4.65
N SER A 218 -27.51 -6.73 5.35
CA SER A 218 -27.22 -5.93 6.55
C SER A 218 -26.63 -4.54 6.25
N LEU A 219 -26.33 -4.27 4.97
CA LEU A 219 -25.73 -3.05 4.45
C LEU A 219 -24.48 -2.60 5.22
N ASN A 220 -23.57 -3.54 5.51
CA ASN A 220 -22.33 -3.27 6.24
C ASN A 220 -21.17 -4.22 5.91
N PHE A 221 -20.01 -3.97 6.53
CA PHE A 221 -18.80 -4.77 6.43
C PHE A 221 -18.50 -5.66 7.65
N LYS A 222 -19.45 -5.93 8.55
CA LYS A 222 -19.22 -6.62 9.85
C LYS A 222 -18.45 -7.96 9.74
N GLY A 223 -18.66 -8.71 8.65
CA GLY A 223 -17.98 -9.98 8.39
C GLY A 223 -16.55 -9.84 7.82
N ALA A 224 -16.24 -8.68 7.23
CA ALA A 224 -15.03 -8.47 6.46
C ALA A 224 -13.76 -8.47 7.33
N TYR A 225 -12.66 -8.96 6.75
CA TYR A 225 -11.36 -9.00 7.41
C TYR A 225 -10.20 -8.97 6.41
N SER A 226 -9.02 -8.61 6.90
CA SER A 226 -7.76 -8.82 6.18
C SER A 226 -6.62 -9.12 7.13
N LEU A 227 -5.89 -10.20 6.86
CA LEU A 227 -4.62 -10.54 7.48
C LEU A 227 -3.49 -10.14 6.53
N ALA A 228 -2.50 -9.41 7.02
CA ALA A 228 -1.28 -9.08 6.28
C ALA A 228 -0.05 -9.46 7.12
N LEU A 229 0.83 -10.24 6.51
CA LEU A 229 2.12 -10.66 7.06
C LEU A 229 3.21 -10.20 6.11
N VAL A 230 4.20 -9.49 6.62
CA VAL A 230 5.37 -9.10 5.82
C VAL A 230 6.64 -9.34 6.61
N ASN A 231 7.62 -9.97 5.97
CA ASN A 231 8.98 -10.00 6.46
C ASN A 231 9.89 -9.30 5.45
N HIS A 232 10.76 -8.43 5.93
CA HIS A 232 11.77 -7.74 5.14
C HIS A 232 13.12 -7.86 5.84
N MET A 233 14.16 -8.15 5.09
CA MET A 233 15.51 -8.23 5.63
C MET A 233 16.53 -7.58 4.70
N VAL A 234 17.55 -7.01 5.31
CA VAL A 234 18.79 -6.61 4.65
C VAL A 234 19.94 -7.21 5.43
N LEU A 235 20.81 -7.94 4.74
CA LEU A 235 21.97 -8.61 5.32
C LEU A 235 23.22 -8.13 4.57
N ASN A 236 24.04 -7.33 5.24
CA ASN A 236 25.32 -6.86 4.73
C ASN A 236 26.42 -7.84 5.16
N PHE A 237 26.76 -8.80 4.28
CA PHE A 237 27.72 -9.86 4.61
C PHE A 237 29.17 -9.37 4.56
N SER A 238 29.50 -8.48 3.62
CA SER A 238 30.84 -7.93 3.42
C SER A 238 30.78 -6.59 2.69
N ASP A 239 31.92 -5.93 2.51
CA ASP A 239 32.09 -4.76 1.65
C ASP A 239 31.91 -5.07 0.15
N ARG A 240 31.62 -6.32 -0.21
CA ARG A 240 31.42 -6.79 -1.59
C ARG A 240 30.04 -7.37 -1.85
N TYR A 241 29.22 -7.61 -0.82
CA TYR A 241 27.97 -8.33 -0.98
C TYR A 241 26.91 -7.99 0.07
N THR A 242 25.72 -7.62 -0.43
CA THR A 242 24.49 -7.40 0.34
C THR A 242 23.35 -8.24 -0.22
N LEU A 243 22.52 -8.81 0.66
CA LEU A 243 21.26 -9.48 0.32
C LEU A 243 20.09 -8.70 0.90
N ASN A 244 19.12 -8.33 0.06
CA ASN A 244 17.86 -7.73 0.46
C ASN A 244 16.73 -8.70 0.09
N GLY A 245 15.95 -9.17 1.07
CA GLY A 245 14.94 -10.21 0.87
C GLY A 245 13.61 -9.87 1.52
N TYR A 246 12.51 -10.37 0.97
CA TYR A 246 11.19 -10.16 1.54
C TYR A 246 10.24 -11.33 1.31
N VAL A 247 9.23 -11.40 2.17
CA VAL A 247 8.03 -12.23 2.02
C VAL A 247 6.82 -11.36 2.33
N ILE A 248 5.78 -11.43 1.49
CA ILE A 248 4.49 -10.76 1.68
C ILE A 248 3.41 -11.84 1.56
N LEU A 249 2.53 -11.93 2.55
CA LEU A 249 1.36 -12.80 2.53
C LEU A 249 0.14 -12.02 2.98
N THR A 250 -0.95 -12.14 2.23
CA THR A 250 -2.24 -11.53 2.58
C THR A 250 -3.37 -12.52 2.45
N ASN A 251 -4.39 -12.36 3.28
CA ASN A 251 -5.67 -13.04 3.14
C ASN A 251 -6.78 -12.04 3.47
N SER A 252 -7.55 -11.65 2.46
CA SER A 252 -8.60 -10.64 2.61
C SER A 252 -9.95 -11.24 2.21
N LYS A 253 -10.99 -10.93 2.99
CA LYS A 253 -12.38 -11.27 2.68
C LYS A 253 -13.29 -10.04 2.92
N GLY A 254 -14.22 -9.79 2.00
CA GLY A 254 -15.33 -8.87 2.23
C GLY A 254 -16.40 -9.46 3.13
N ALA A 255 -17.52 -8.76 3.27
CA ALA A 255 -18.62 -9.16 4.15
C ALA A 255 -19.69 -10.02 3.47
N ALA A 256 -19.72 -10.12 2.14
CA ALA A 256 -20.64 -11.03 1.46
C ALA A 256 -20.35 -12.51 1.85
N ASP A 257 -21.38 -13.35 1.81
CA ASP A 257 -21.30 -14.75 2.27
C ASP A 257 -20.43 -15.64 1.35
N THR A 258 -20.36 -15.31 0.06
CA THR A 258 -19.55 -16.03 -0.94
C THR A 258 -18.05 -15.80 -0.80
N ASN A 259 -17.23 -16.77 -1.24
CA ASN A 259 -15.78 -16.57 -1.37
C ASN A 259 -15.37 -16.08 -2.77
N HIS A 260 -16.23 -16.17 -3.78
CA HIS A 260 -15.90 -15.76 -5.14
C HIS A 260 -16.31 -14.31 -5.40
N ARG A 261 -17.21 -14.03 -6.35
CA ARG A 261 -17.66 -12.68 -6.68
C ARG A 261 -18.99 -12.34 -6.02
N SER A 262 -19.16 -11.08 -5.65
CA SER A 262 -20.43 -10.53 -5.21
C SER A 262 -20.54 -9.06 -5.63
N LYS A 263 -21.75 -8.51 -5.56
CA LYS A 263 -22.04 -7.13 -5.95
C LYS A 263 -21.70 -6.15 -4.82
N THR A 264 -21.17 -4.99 -5.18
CA THR A 264 -21.15 -3.82 -4.30
C THR A 264 -22.56 -3.24 -4.16
N TYR A 265 -22.73 -2.22 -3.31
CA TYR A 265 -24.01 -1.52 -3.18
C TYR A 265 -24.53 -0.91 -4.49
N PHE A 266 -23.63 -0.61 -5.44
CA PHE A 266 -23.99 -0.07 -6.76
C PHE A 266 -24.00 -1.13 -7.86
N GLY A 267 -24.10 -2.41 -7.48
CA GLY A 267 -24.27 -3.51 -8.44
C GLY A 267 -23.01 -3.95 -9.18
N ARG A 268 -21.85 -3.30 -8.96
CA ARG A 268 -20.58 -3.71 -9.56
C ARG A 268 -20.11 -5.03 -8.96
N GLU A 269 -19.76 -6.01 -9.78
CA GLU A 269 -19.16 -7.24 -9.29
C GLU A 269 -17.70 -7.02 -8.86
N VAL A 270 -17.35 -7.56 -7.70
CA VAL A 270 -15.99 -7.59 -7.16
C VAL A 270 -15.70 -8.96 -6.57
N TYR A 271 -14.45 -9.39 -6.60
CA TYR A 271 -14.02 -10.54 -5.81
C TYR A 271 -14.17 -10.25 -4.32
N ASN A 272 -14.69 -11.22 -3.58
CA ASN A 272 -14.99 -11.13 -2.17
C ASN A 272 -13.95 -11.84 -1.31
N ARG A 273 -13.03 -12.63 -1.90
CA ARG A 273 -11.89 -13.19 -1.18
C ARG A 273 -10.64 -13.16 -2.05
N LYS A 274 -9.49 -12.85 -1.45
CA LYS A 274 -8.19 -12.88 -2.12
C LYS A 274 -7.11 -13.41 -1.20
N THR A 275 -6.15 -14.10 -1.79
CA THR A 275 -4.95 -14.56 -1.10
C THR A 275 -3.74 -14.27 -1.97
N ASP A 276 -2.81 -13.48 -1.46
CA ASP A 276 -1.54 -13.18 -2.12
C ASP A 276 -0.39 -13.84 -1.35
N PHE A 277 0.59 -14.35 -2.09
CA PHE A 277 1.88 -14.73 -1.55
C PHE A 277 2.97 -14.28 -2.51
N THR A 278 3.92 -13.50 -2.02
CA THR A 278 5.07 -13.04 -2.80
C THR A 278 6.33 -13.20 -2.00
N ILE A 279 7.39 -13.71 -2.62
CA ILE A 279 8.72 -13.82 -2.05
C ILE A 279 9.72 -13.32 -3.07
N GLY A 280 10.74 -12.59 -2.62
CA GLY A 280 11.77 -12.13 -3.52
C GLY A 280 13.04 -11.74 -2.81
N ALA A 281 14.11 -11.67 -3.59
CA ALA A 281 15.41 -11.24 -3.12
C ALA A 281 16.19 -10.49 -4.21
N ARG A 282 16.94 -9.49 -3.78
CA ARG A 282 17.95 -8.77 -4.55
C ARG A 282 19.32 -9.02 -3.91
N ASN A 283 20.21 -9.55 -4.73
CA ASN A 283 21.62 -9.72 -4.47
C ASN A 283 22.33 -8.51 -5.04
N GLU A 284 23.19 -7.85 -4.26
CA GLU A 284 23.97 -6.71 -4.71
C GLU A 284 25.46 -6.99 -4.50
N PHE A 285 26.19 -7.10 -5.61
CA PHE A 285 27.63 -7.33 -5.62
C PHE A 285 28.36 -6.02 -5.94
N TYR A 286 29.20 -5.56 -5.03
CA TYR A 286 30.01 -4.35 -5.22
C TYR A 286 31.32 -4.72 -5.92
N ILE A 287 31.35 -4.64 -7.25
CA ILE A 287 32.52 -5.04 -8.06
C ILE A 287 33.68 -4.04 -7.83
N ASN A 288 33.35 -2.75 -7.82
CA ASN A 288 34.18 -1.67 -7.33
C ASN A 288 33.27 -0.56 -6.78
N ASP A 289 33.86 0.53 -6.31
CA ASP A 289 33.15 1.64 -5.65
C ASP A 289 32.07 2.28 -6.54
N TYR A 290 32.26 2.29 -7.85
CA TYR A 290 31.37 2.97 -8.80
C TYR A 290 30.52 2.00 -9.63
N PHE A 291 30.81 0.70 -9.58
CA PHE A 291 30.13 -0.30 -10.40
C PHE A 291 29.66 -1.48 -9.57
N HIS A 292 28.35 -1.65 -9.50
CA HIS A 292 27.67 -2.73 -8.79
C HIS A 292 26.96 -3.64 -9.78
N LEU A 293 26.69 -4.88 -9.36
CA LEU A 293 25.87 -5.82 -10.10
C LEU A 293 24.70 -6.27 -9.22
N LEU A 294 23.48 -5.99 -9.66
CA LEU A 294 22.26 -6.48 -9.02
C LEU A 294 21.78 -7.76 -9.70
N GLY A 295 21.41 -8.75 -8.90
CA GLY A 295 20.73 -9.98 -9.34
C GLY A 295 19.46 -10.20 -8.53
N GLU A 296 18.31 -10.28 -9.19
CA GLU A 296 17.00 -10.39 -8.56
C GLU A 296 16.28 -11.68 -8.94
N ILE A 297 15.55 -12.23 -7.98
CA ILE A 297 14.55 -13.28 -8.19
C ILE A 297 13.30 -12.95 -7.39
N HIS A 298 12.14 -13.06 -8.03
CA HIS A 298 10.85 -12.77 -7.41
C HIS A 298 9.81 -13.79 -7.87
N TYR A 299 9.09 -14.39 -6.93
CA TYR A 299 7.94 -15.23 -7.18
C TYR A 299 6.72 -14.59 -6.54
N SER A 300 5.65 -14.45 -7.32
CA SER A 300 4.36 -13.96 -6.82
C SER A 300 3.26 -14.90 -7.27
N GLN A 301 2.30 -15.14 -6.39
CA GLN A 301 1.07 -15.86 -6.69
C GLN A 301 -0.12 -15.18 -6.03
N ARG A 302 -1.26 -15.28 -6.70
CA ARG A 302 -2.51 -14.66 -6.28
C ARG A 302 -3.69 -15.54 -6.64
N LYS A 303 -4.62 -15.66 -5.71
CA LYS A 303 -5.89 -16.38 -5.90
C LYS A 303 -7.05 -15.43 -5.66
N ASP A 304 -7.81 -15.15 -6.71
CA ASP A 304 -8.99 -14.30 -6.67
C ASP A 304 -10.25 -15.18 -6.53
N GLY A 305 -10.81 -15.19 -5.33
CA GLY A 305 -11.94 -16.01 -4.96
C GLY A 305 -11.68 -17.50 -5.19
N GLU A 306 -12.53 -18.12 -6.00
CA GLU A 306 -12.45 -19.53 -6.37
C GLU A 306 -11.71 -19.80 -7.69
N ASP A 307 -11.19 -18.76 -8.36
CA ASP A 307 -10.45 -18.94 -9.60
C ASP A 307 -9.17 -19.76 -9.41
N PRO A 308 -8.64 -20.36 -10.49
CA PRO A 308 -7.30 -20.92 -10.47
C PRO A 308 -6.26 -19.87 -10.03
N MET A 309 -5.18 -20.33 -9.41
CA MET A 309 -4.12 -19.45 -8.93
C MET A 309 -3.34 -18.87 -10.12
N ALA A 310 -3.16 -17.56 -10.17
CA ALA A 310 -2.24 -16.91 -11.08
C ALA A 310 -0.85 -16.84 -10.43
N SER A 311 0.22 -17.09 -11.18
CA SER A 311 1.58 -16.92 -10.67
C SER A 311 2.58 -16.46 -11.73
N MET A 312 3.65 -15.82 -11.24
CA MET A 312 4.76 -15.31 -12.04
C MET A 312 6.08 -15.50 -11.28
N LEU A 313 7.10 -16.00 -11.98
CA LEU A 313 8.49 -16.00 -11.55
C LEU A 313 9.28 -15.02 -12.42
N LYS A 314 9.98 -14.07 -11.80
CA LYS A 314 10.78 -13.03 -12.48
C LYS A 314 12.22 -13.11 -12.03
N PHE A 315 13.12 -12.99 -12.99
CA PHE A 315 14.56 -12.82 -12.80
C PHE A 315 14.98 -11.47 -13.39
N SER A 316 15.91 -10.78 -12.72
CA SER A 316 16.56 -9.60 -13.30
C SER A 316 18.07 -9.65 -13.07
N ILE A 317 18.83 -9.13 -14.02
CA ILE A 317 20.22 -8.74 -13.82
C ILE A 317 20.37 -7.27 -14.20
N ALA A 318 21.07 -6.51 -13.38
CA ALA A 318 21.29 -5.10 -13.63
C ALA A 318 22.69 -4.65 -13.24
N PRO A 319 23.58 -4.40 -14.21
CA PRO A 319 24.77 -3.58 -14.02
C PRO A 319 24.38 -2.16 -13.64
N VAL A 320 25.01 -1.63 -12.60
CA VAL A 320 24.69 -0.33 -12.02
C VAL A 320 25.94 0.52 -11.89
N TYR A 321 25.87 1.73 -12.42
CA TYR A 321 26.82 2.79 -12.12
C TYR A 321 26.31 3.64 -10.96
N VAL A 322 27.17 3.84 -9.96
CA VAL A 322 26.90 4.57 -8.72
C VAL A 322 27.87 5.75 -8.62
N PRO A 323 27.45 6.97 -8.99
CA PRO A 323 28.35 8.13 -9.05
C PRO A 323 28.98 8.53 -7.71
N THR A 324 28.39 8.13 -6.58
CA THR A 324 28.86 8.50 -5.24
C THR A 324 30.05 7.66 -4.76
N GLY A 325 30.35 6.52 -5.41
CA GLY A 325 31.41 5.61 -4.97
C GLY A 325 31.06 4.77 -3.73
N ALA A 326 29.85 4.90 -3.18
CA ALA A 326 29.50 4.24 -1.92
C ALA A 326 28.92 2.84 -2.15
N ARG A 327 29.40 1.88 -1.35
CA ARG A 327 28.96 0.48 -1.37
C ARG A 327 27.86 0.23 -0.35
N ASP A 328 26.66 0.67 -0.69
CA ASP A 328 25.49 0.54 0.19
C ASP A 328 24.22 0.35 -0.66
N THR A 329 23.34 -0.57 -0.28
CA THR A 329 22.13 -0.87 -1.07
C THR A 329 21.12 0.29 -1.13
N TRP A 330 21.21 1.21 -0.18
CA TRP A 330 20.41 2.42 -0.04
C TRP A 330 21.05 3.64 -0.69
N VAL A 331 22.26 3.51 -1.26
CA VAL A 331 22.91 4.64 -1.93
C VAL A 331 22.17 5.00 -3.20
N ARG A 332 22.03 6.29 -3.48
CA ARG A 332 21.55 6.80 -4.76
C ARG A 332 22.31 8.10 -5.10
N PRO A 333 22.41 8.50 -6.38
CA PRO A 333 21.73 7.95 -7.57
C PRO A 333 22.28 6.60 -8.05
N HIS A 334 21.42 5.79 -8.66
CA HIS A 334 21.79 4.59 -9.43
C HIS A 334 21.42 4.78 -10.91
N LEU A 335 22.37 4.59 -11.82
CA LEU A 335 22.13 4.48 -13.26
C LEU A 335 22.29 3.01 -13.65
N ARG A 336 21.22 2.39 -14.14
CA ARG A 336 21.13 0.93 -14.31
C ARG A 336 20.80 0.57 -15.73
N PHE A 337 21.54 -0.38 -16.30
CA PHE A 337 20.96 -1.23 -17.35
C PHE A 337 20.20 -2.36 -16.67
N VAL A 338 19.01 -2.71 -17.16
CA VAL A 338 18.18 -3.77 -16.57
C VAL A 338 17.78 -4.72 -17.68
N ALA A 339 18.06 -6.01 -17.45
CA ALA A 339 17.54 -7.12 -18.24
C ALA A 339 16.69 -8.01 -17.33
N SER A 340 15.41 -8.16 -17.63
CA SER A 340 14.49 -8.99 -16.87
C SER A 340 13.80 -10.02 -17.76
N LEU A 341 13.56 -11.21 -17.19
CA LEU A 341 12.77 -12.28 -17.78
C LEU A 341 11.74 -12.77 -16.75
N ALA A 342 10.49 -12.91 -17.16
CA ALA A 342 9.40 -13.41 -16.33
C ALA A 342 8.73 -14.61 -16.99
N ARG A 343 8.33 -15.60 -16.20
CA ARG A 343 7.54 -16.76 -16.63
C ARG A 343 6.21 -16.77 -15.90
N TYR A 344 5.13 -16.88 -16.66
CA TYR A 344 3.76 -16.96 -16.15
C TYR A 344 3.26 -18.41 -16.14
N ASN A 345 2.38 -18.76 -15.21
CA ASN A 345 1.65 -20.02 -15.28
C ASN A 345 0.49 -19.96 -16.31
N ASP A 346 -0.16 -21.09 -16.56
CA ASP A 346 -1.18 -21.22 -17.62
C ASP A 346 -2.33 -20.24 -17.39
N TYR A 347 -2.88 -20.24 -16.16
CA TYR A 347 -3.98 -19.37 -15.82
C TYR A 347 -3.61 -17.88 -15.93
N ALA A 348 -2.46 -17.45 -15.41
CA ALA A 348 -2.04 -16.05 -15.50
C ALA A 348 -1.90 -15.61 -16.96
N MET A 349 -1.30 -16.47 -17.79
CA MET A 349 -1.10 -16.23 -19.22
C MET A 349 -2.43 -16.13 -19.99
N GLU A 350 -3.33 -17.09 -19.79
CA GLU A 350 -4.60 -17.19 -20.53
C GLU A 350 -5.62 -16.12 -20.12
N SER A 351 -5.64 -15.77 -18.83
CA SER A 351 -6.50 -14.71 -18.29
C SER A 351 -5.93 -13.30 -18.39
N LEU A 352 -4.73 -13.15 -18.98
CA LEU A 352 -4.00 -11.89 -19.10
C LEU A 352 -3.78 -11.18 -17.75
N TYR A 353 -3.48 -11.94 -16.69
CA TYR A 353 -3.53 -11.51 -15.29
C TYR A 353 -2.55 -10.38 -14.88
N SER A 354 -1.72 -9.86 -15.79
CA SER A 354 -0.77 -8.78 -15.46
C SER A 354 -0.80 -7.70 -16.52
N PRO A 355 -0.44 -6.44 -16.19
CA PRO A 355 -0.40 -5.34 -17.17
C PRO A 355 0.47 -5.66 -18.40
N TYR A 356 1.55 -6.44 -18.22
CA TYR A 356 2.37 -6.90 -19.33
C TYR A 356 1.61 -7.83 -20.30
N LEU A 357 0.81 -8.75 -19.77
CA LEU A 357 0.01 -9.68 -20.57
C LEU A 357 -1.20 -8.99 -21.19
N GLU A 358 -1.83 -8.04 -20.50
CA GLU A 358 -2.87 -7.18 -21.09
C GLU A 358 -2.33 -6.42 -22.32
N PHE A 359 -1.08 -5.95 -22.25
CA PHE A 359 -0.44 -5.22 -23.34
C PHE A 359 0.08 -6.12 -24.48
N THR A 360 0.72 -7.25 -24.16
CA THR A 360 1.39 -8.12 -25.14
C THR A 360 0.55 -9.30 -25.62
N GLY A 361 -0.61 -9.50 -24.99
CA GLY A 361 -1.44 -10.69 -25.13
C GLY A 361 -0.92 -11.89 -24.32
N SER A 362 -1.53 -13.05 -24.57
CA SER A 362 -1.20 -14.31 -23.89
C SER A 362 0.22 -14.77 -24.24
N ARG A 363 1.19 -14.48 -23.35
CA ARG A 363 2.59 -14.85 -23.49
C ARG A 363 3.09 -15.64 -22.29
N ARG A 364 3.74 -16.78 -22.55
CA ARG A 364 4.37 -17.59 -21.48
C ARG A 364 5.51 -16.85 -20.78
N TRP A 365 6.25 -16.08 -21.57
CA TRP A 365 7.45 -15.38 -21.15
C TRP A 365 7.30 -13.89 -21.41
N GLY A 366 7.60 -13.08 -20.42
CA GLY A 366 7.76 -11.64 -20.55
C GLY A 366 9.22 -11.24 -20.43
N TYR A 367 9.64 -10.22 -21.16
CA TYR A 367 11.01 -9.71 -21.09
C TYR A 367 11.04 -8.19 -21.10
N TYR A 368 12.07 -7.62 -20.49
CA TYR A 368 12.32 -6.19 -20.47
C TYR A 368 13.83 -5.93 -20.56
N PHE A 369 14.21 -5.01 -21.44
CA PHE A 369 15.57 -4.48 -21.56
C PHE A 369 15.48 -2.96 -21.58
N GLY A 370 16.24 -2.29 -20.71
CA GLY A 370 16.21 -0.83 -20.68
C GLY A 370 17.21 -0.22 -19.73
N VAL A 371 17.36 1.10 -19.84
CA VAL A 371 18.19 1.90 -18.93
C VAL A 371 17.26 2.68 -18.00
N LYS A 372 17.60 2.72 -16.72
CA LYS A 372 16.85 3.42 -15.67
C LYS A 372 17.76 4.28 -14.83
N ALA A 373 17.23 5.39 -14.34
CA ALA A 373 17.84 6.17 -13.28
C ALA A 373 16.89 6.17 -12.08
N GLU A 374 17.43 6.03 -10.87
CA GLU A 374 16.69 6.20 -9.62
C GLU A 374 17.52 7.08 -8.70
N TRP A 375 16.90 8.10 -8.12
CA TRP A 375 17.54 8.99 -7.16
C TRP A 375 16.57 9.48 -6.10
N TRP A 376 17.11 9.78 -4.93
CA TRP A 376 16.46 10.56 -3.88
C TRP A 376 17.53 11.43 -3.23
N VAL A 377 17.09 12.56 -2.68
CA VAL A 377 17.94 13.46 -1.90
C VAL A 377 17.34 13.49 -0.51
N TRP A 378 18.07 12.96 0.46
CA TRP A 378 17.74 13.16 1.88
C TRP A 378 18.36 14.50 2.28
N ASN A 379 17.53 15.41 2.80
CA ASN A 379 18.00 16.64 3.43
C ASN A 379 18.27 16.42 4.92
#